data_AF-G3J085-F1
#
_entry.id   AF-G3J085-F1
#
_cell.length_a   1.000
_cell.length_b   1.000
_cell.length_c   1.000
_cell.angle_alpha   90.00
_cell.angle_beta   90.00
_cell.angle_gamma   90.00
#
_symmetry.space_group_name_H-M   'P 1'
#
loop_
_entity.id
_entity.type
_entity.pdbx_description
1 polymer ?
#
loop_
_entity_poly.entity_id
_entity_poly.type
_entity_poly.pdbx_seq_one_letter_code
_entity_poly.pdbx_strand_id
1 'polypeptide(L)'
;MINQNTTSYANLDLRKQIYMECQSMANFALAKGKPVPADTIKSIETFEDRSPTGNEESAPPHIRREIDITALVDAHDLLTRLIEPATPQTVLLLYVEQKTETVLRFLGPVSLVRQLMLAAVLSLFIFITLMASPFISGSKLAEDVLTADGIEQLARLIFYVSAAGLGASFTALYTANAYISKGTYDPCHQSSYWIRFLLGIIAGLLLSLLISEKSIQEDGMLSKGIIRPLLAILGGFSADLLYTFLNRMVETFKSLFEGSSQNMLDAKAQESKAKLAELEVERKMHLTQNLIQMQQQIAAETDPEQIKQQLNEILQNLMQSK
;
A
#
# COMPACT_ATOMS: atom_id res chain seq x y z
N MET A 1 -4.91 32.82 3.64
CA MET A 1 -3.55 33.37 3.53
C MET A 1 -2.59 32.21 3.28
N ILE A 2 -2.26 31.99 2.01
CA ILE A 2 -1.37 30.93 1.56
C ILE A 2 0.05 31.36 1.96
N ASN A 3 0.72 30.53 2.76
CA ASN A 3 2.02 30.80 3.35
C ASN A 3 3.08 30.88 2.23
N GLN A 4 3.41 32.08 1.77
CA GLN A 4 4.37 32.32 0.68
C GLN A 4 5.84 32.03 1.05
N ASN A 5 6.11 31.68 2.32
CA ASN A 5 7.48 31.50 2.81
C ASN A 5 8.14 30.16 2.45
N THR A 6 7.38 29.14 2.02
CA THR A 6 7.97 27.86 1.58
C THR A 6 8.62 27.93 0.19
N THR A 7 8.34 28.97 -0.59
CA THR A 7 8.86 29.18 -1.95
C THR A 7 10.14 30.02 -2.01
N SER A 8 10.63 30.57 -0.89
CA SER A 8 11.68 31.60 -0.89
C SER A 8 13.14 31.07 -0.94
N TYR A 9 13.36 29.77 -1.11
CA TYR A 9 14.71 29.18 -1.25
C TYR A 9 15.08 28.83 -2.69
N ALA A 10 14.10 28.70 -3.58
CA ALA A 10 14.34 28.35 -4.99
C ALA A 10 15.08 29.45 -5.79
N ASN A 11 15.20 30.66 -5.23
CA ASN A 11 15.84 31.83 -5.86
C ASN A 11 17.04 32.37 -5.06
N LEU A 12 17.66 31.54 -4.20
CA LEU A 12 18.89 31.95 -3.52
C LEU A 12 20.09 31.85 -4.46
N ASP A 13 20.95 32.87 -4.43
CA ASP A 13 22.29 32.82 -5.02
C ASP A 13 23.04 31.59 -4.48
N LEU A 14 23.73 30.84 -5.34
CA LEU A 14 24.35 29.54 -5.01
C LEU A 14 25.26 29.64 -3.78
N ARG A 15 26.07 30.70 -3.72
CA ARG A 15 26.98 30.97 -2.60
C ARG A 15 26.22 31.14 -1.27
N LYS A 16 25.04 31.76 -1.34
CA LYS A 16 24.19 31.95 -0.16
C LYS A 16 23.54 30.67 0.29
N GLN A 17 23.13 29.81 -0.64
CA GLN A 17 22.63 28.50 -0.30
C GLN A 17 23.68 27.67 0.44
N ILE A 18 24.90 27.57 -0.08
CA ILE A 18 25.99 26.80 0.56
C ILE A 18 26.29 27.33 1.96
N TYR A 19 26.36 28.66 2.14
CA TYR A 19 26.58 29.26 3.45
C TYR A 19 25.47 28.93 4.46
N MET A 20 24.20 29.06 4.05
CA MET A 20 23.05 28.72 4.88
C MET A 20 23.04 27.23 5.26
N GLU A 21 23.33 26.35 4.31
CA GLU A 21 23.47 24.92 4.57
C GLU A 21 24.59 24.66 5.59
N CYS A 22 25.81 25.18 5.37
CA CYS A 22 26.93 25.02 6.31
C CYS A 22 26.59 25.50 7.73
N GLN A 23 26.00 26.69 7.87
CA GLN A 23 25.60 27.22 9.17
C GLN A 23 24.56 26.30 9.85
N SER A 24 23.54 25.87 9.11
CA SER A 24 22.50 24.99 9.65
C SER A 24 23.05 23.61 10.05
N MET A 25 23.94 23.03 9.25
CA MET A 25 24.59 21.74 9.51
C MET A 25 25.52 21.80 10.73
N ALA A 26 26.30 22.88 10.87
CA ALA A 26 27.16 23.08 12.03
C ALA A 26 26.34 23.18 13.32
N ASN A 27 25.27 23.98 13.32
CA ASN A 27 24.36 24.09 14.46
C ASN A 27 23.68 22.75 14.78
N PHE A 28 23.25 22.00 13.76
CA PHE A 28 22.66 20.68 13.95
C PHE A 28 23.64 19.68 14.55
N ALA A 29 24.88 19.63 14.03
CA ALA A 29 25.93 18.76 14.53
C ALA A 29 26.26 19.08 16.00
N LEU A 30 26.42 20.36 16.34
CA LEU A 30 26.67 20.81 17.72
C LEU A 30 25.49 20.49 18.65
N ALA A 31 24.25 20.73 18.22
CA ALA A 31 23.06 20.40 19.01
C ALA A 31 22.90 18.88 19.25
N LYS A 32 23.42 18.05 18.35
CA LYS A 32 23.49 16.59 18.49
C LYS A 32 24.75 16.10 19.21
N GLY A 33 25.63 17.00 19.67
CA GLY A 33 26.87 16.67 20.36
C GLY A 33 27.96 16.07 19.45
N LYS A 34 27.85 16.22 18.13
CA LYS A 34 28.89 15.80 17.19
C LYS A 34 30.05 16.81 17.19
N PRO A 35 31.33 16.36 17.20
CA PRO A 35 32.47 17.27 17.18
C PRO A 35 32.59 17.94 15.80
N VAL A 36 32.44 19.26 15.76
CA VAL A 36 32.69 20.05 14.55
C VAL A 36 34.10 20.63 14.63
N PRO A 37 34.97 20.43 13.61
CA PRO A 37 36.31 21.01 13.61
C PRO A 37 36.28 22.53 13.72
N ALA A 38 37.19 23.10 14.51
CA ALA A 38 37.27 24.54 14.73
C ALA A 38 37.51 25.32 13.42
N ASP A 39 38.30 24.75 12.50
CA ASP A 39 38.57 25.34 11.19
C ASP A 39 37.30 25.48 10.34
N THR A 40 36.38 24.51 10.42
CA THR A 40 35.09 24.57 9.74
C THR A 40 34.22 25.71 10.27
N ILE A 41 34.13 25.87 11.60
CA ILE A 41 33.38 26.96 12.22
C ILE A 41 33.99 28.32 11.84
N LYS A 42 35.32 28.43 11.92
CA LYS A 42 36.05 29.64 11.53
C LYS A 42 35.79 30.01 10.08
N SER A 43 35.81 29.05 9.16
CA SER A 43 35.47 29.28 7.75
C SER A 43 34.05 29.81 7.61
N ILE A 44 33.06 29.25 8.29
CA ILE A 44 31.68 29.74 8.22
C ILE A 44 31.57 31.18 8.76
N GLU A 45 32.14 31.47 9.93
CA GLU A 45 32.10 32.82 10.52
C GLU A 45 32.81 33.87 9.66
N THR A 46 33.89 33.49 8.96
CA THR A 46 34.66 34.42 8.12
C THR A 46 33.83 34.96 6.94
N PHE A 47 32.85 34.18 6.47
CA PHE A 47 31.95 34.54 5.37
C PHE A 47 30.70 35.30 5.84
N GLU A 48 30.41 35.32 7.14
CA GLU A 48 29.34 36.13 7.73
C GLU A 48 29.72 37.62 7.65
N ASP A 49 28.91 38.42 6.96
CA ASP A 49 29.09 39.86 6.96
C ASP A 49 28.38 40.46 8.18
N ARG A 50 29.13 40.73 9.25
CA ARG A 50 28.62 41.39 10.48
C ARG A 50 28.44 42.90 10.36
N SER A 51 28.33 43.45 9.16
CA SER A 51 28.08 44.88 8.97
C SER A 51 26.78 45.28 9.70
N PRO A 52 26.82 46.29 10.61
CA PRO A 52 25.68 46.70 11.40
C PRO A 52 24.73 47.55 10.55
N THR A 53 23.98 46.91 9.65
CA THR A 53 22.84 47.54 8.97
C THR A 53 21.59 47.25 9.78
N GLY A 54 20.94 48.32 10.24
CA GLY A 54 20.06 48.32 11.41
C GLY A 54 18.82 47.43 11.36
N ASN A 55 18.38 47.05 12.57
CA ASN A 55 17.02 46.72 13.04
C ASN A 55 16.06 45.88 12.17
N GLU A 56 16.52 45.22 11.11
CA GLU A 56 15.71 44.23 10.39
C GLU A 56 16.22 42.82 10.67
N GLU A 57 15.78 42.28 11.81
CA GLU A 57 16.02 40.89 12.26
C GLU A 57 15.45 39.82 11.26
N SER A 58 14.74 40.29 10.23
CA SER A 58 14.12 39.48 9.16
C SER A 58 14.84 39.57 7.81
N ALA A 59 15.87 40.41 7.67
CA ALA A 59 16.61 40.54 6.42
C ALA A 59 17.54 39.33 6.19
N PRO A 60 17.65 38.82 4.94
CA PRO A 60 18.55 37.71 4.68
C PRO A 60 20.01 38.10 4.94
N PRO A 61 20.86 37.21 5.49
CA PRO A 61 22.22 37.55 5.85
C PRO A 61 23.02 37.99 4.62
N HIS A 62 23.76 39.09 4.79
CA HIS A 62 24.75 39.55 3.83
C HIS A 62 25.98 38.64 3.89
N ILE A 63 26.49 38.26 2.73
CA ILE A 63 27.62 37.33 2.62
C ILE A 63 28.74 38.04 1.89
N ARG A 64 29.95 37.92 2.44
CA ARG A 64 31.15 38.47 1.81
C ARG A 64 31.41 37.74 0.49
N ARG A 65 31.24 38.46 -0.62
CA ARG A 65 31.46 37.94 -1.98
C ARG A 65 32.94 37.94 -2.38
N GLU A 66 33.77 38.70 -1.68
CA GLU A 66 35.19 38.90 -1.98
C GLU A 66 36.08 37.71 -1.60
N ILE A 67 35.59 36.83 -0.72
CA ILE A 67 36.35 35.68 -0.20
C ILE A 67 36.20 34.51 -1.18
N ASP A 68 37.28 33.78 -1.44
CA ASP A 68 37.22 32.58 -2.28
C ASP A 68 36.28 31.52 -1.68
N ILE A 69 35.38 30.96 -2.50
CA ILE A 69 34.33 30.02 -2.05
C ILE A 69 34.89 28.65 -1.64
N THR A 70 36.11 28.31 -2.08
CA THR A 70 36.71 26.98 -1.89
C THR A 70 36.67 26.51 -0.43
N ALA A 71 37.06 27.36 0.51
CA ALA A 71 37.05 27.04 1.93
C ALA A 71 35.64 26.75 2.49
N LEU A 72 34.60 27.35 1.89
CA LEU A 72 33.20 27.12 2.27
C LEU A 72 32.68 25.81 1.66
N VAL A 73 33.12 25.45 0.46
CA VAL A 73 32.81 24.16 -0.18
C VAL A 73 33.47 23.01 0.58
N ASP A 74 34.73 23.14 0.97
CA ASP A 74 35.43 22.12 1.77
C ASP A 74 34.74 21.90 3.13
N ALA A 75 34.29 22.99 3.75
CA ALA A 75 33.49 22.94 4.98
C ALA A 75 32.14 22.23 4.76
N HIS A 76 31.49 22.47 3.62
CA HIS A 76 30.24 21.83 3.24
C HIS A 76 30.40 20.31 3.08
N ASP A 77 31.43 19.87 2.37
CA ASP A 77 31.72 18.44 2.15
C ASP A 77 31.98 17.71 3.46
N LEU A 78 32.76 18.33 4.36
CA LEU A 78 33.04 17.76 5.68
C LEU A 78 31.76 17.66 6.52
N LEU A 79 30.99 18.73 6.58
CA LEU A 79 29.74 18.77 7.36
C LEU A 79 28.72 17.78 6.83
N THR A 80 28.60 17.62 5.51
CA THR A 80 27.69 16.66 4.88
C THR A 80 27.98 15.24 5.37
N ARG A 81 29.25 14.83 5.41
CA ARG A 81 29.66 13.52 5.96
C ARG A 81 29.41 13.42 7.45
N LEU A 82 29.60 14.51 8.20
CA LEU A 82 29.41 14.54 9.64
C LEU A 82 27.93 14.38 10.02
N ILE A 83 27.01 14.94 9.23
CA ILE A 83 25.57 14.93 9.55
C ILE A 83 24.83 13.68 9.09
N GLU A 84 25.48 12.75 8.40
CA GLU A 84 24.87 11.48 7.97
C GLU A 84 24.11 10.79 9.13
N PRO A 85 22.89 10.26 8.86
CA PRO A 85 22.22 10.14 7.56
C PRO A 85 21.40 11.38 7.13
N ALA A 86 21.44 12.50 7.87
CA ALA A 86 20.66 13.68 7.55
C ALA A 86 21.19 14.39 6.30
N THR A 87 20.30 15.04 5.53
CA THR A 87 20.71 15.80 4.33
C THR A 87 20.85 17.30 4.63
N PRO A 88 21.77 18.02 3.96
CA PRO A 88 21.97 19.46 4.17
C PRO A 88 20.69 20.27 3.99
N GLN A 89 19.93 19.97 2.94
CA GLN A 89 18.68 20.66 2.61
C GLN A 89 17.60 20.44 3.68
N THR A 90 17.45 19.23 4.21
CA THR A 90 16.51 18.96 5.30
C THR A 90 16.91 19.71 6.58
N VAL A 91 18.19 19.70 6.92
CA VAL A 91 18.69 20.42 8.11
C VAL A 91 18.48 21.92 7.98
N LEU A 92 18.73 22.49 6.79
CA LEU A 92 18.47 23.90 6.51
C LEU A 92 16.99 24.24 6.68
N LEU A 93 16.09 23.43 6.11
CA LEU A 93 14.65 23.65 6.26
C LEU A 93 14.23 23.64 7.73
N LEU A 94 14.67 22.63 8.49
CA LEU A 94 14.35 22.53 9.92
C LEU A 94 14.93 23.71 10.71
N TYR A 95 16.15 24.16 10.38
CA TYR A 95 16.79 25.30 11.04
C TYR A 95 16.03 26.61 10.79
N VAL A 96 15.53 26.86 9.58
CA VAL A 96 14.75 28.08 9.32
C VAL A 96 13.34 27.99 9.89
N GLU A 97 12.69 26.82 9.82
CA GLU A 97 11.40 26.61 10.49
C GLU A 97 11.52 26.79 12.01
N GLN A 98 12.68 26.47 12.61
CA GLN A 98 12.93 26.74 14.03
C GLN A 98 13.11 28.23 14.35
N LYS A 99 13.52 29.08 13.39
CA LYS A 99 13.66 30.53 13.59
C LYS A 99 12.37 31.30 13.35
N THR A 100 11.38 30.71 12.69
CA THR A 100 10.11 31.37 12.40
C THR A 100 9.12 31.15 13.55
N GLU A 101 8.93 32.18 14.36
CA GLU A 101 7.94 32.23 15.45
C GLU A 101 6.51 32.12 14.87
N THR A 102 5.92 30.91 14.94
CA THR A 102 4.50 30.71 14.59
C THR A 102 3.76 30.12 15.77
N VAL A 103 2.56 30.64 16.08
CA VAL A 103 1.73 30.20 17.22
C VAL A 103 1.42 28.69 17.21
N LEU A 104 1.40 28.07 16.02
CA LEU A 104 1.13 26.64 15.85
C LEU A 104 2.37 25.73 15.91
N ARG A 105 3.54 26.25 16.36
CA ARG A 105 4.79 25.48 16.46
C ARG A 105 4.72 24.31 17.45
N PHE A 106 3.79 24.36 18.40
CA PHE A 106 3.52 23.25 19.32
C PHE A 106 3.12 21.95 18.59
N LEU A 107 2.51 22.04 17.39
CA LEU A 107 1.99 20.88 16.68
C LEU A 107 3.03 20.18 15.78
N GLY A 108 4.25 20.71 15.69
CA GLY A 108 5.35 20.09 14.97
C GLY A 108 6.29 21.10 14.29
N PRO A 109 7.53 20.69 13.99
CA PRO A 109 8.53 21.58 13.40
C PRO A 109 8.24 21.93 11.94
N VAL A 110 7.53 21.06 11.20
CA VAL A 110 7.32 21.20 9.75
C VAL A 110 5.89 21.57 9.40
N SER A 111 5.71 22.48 8.43
CA SER A 111 4.37 22.92 7.99
C SER A 111 3.46 21.77 7.51
N LEU A 112 4.02 20.74 6.87
CA LEU A 112 3.27 19.55 6.44
C LEU A 112 2.68 18.78 7.64
N VAL A 113 3.48 18.56 8.69
CA VAL A 113 3.02 17.86 9.91
C VAL A 113 1.87 18.63 10.53
N ARG A 114 1.96 19.95 10.61
CA ARG A 114 0.89 20.80 11.12
C ARG A 114 -0.39 20.69 10.28
N GLN A 115 -0.29 20.65 8.94
CA GLN A 115 -1.45 20.47 8.06
C GLN A 115 -2.12 19.10 8.27
N LEU A 116 -1.33 18.02 8.38
CA LEU A 116 -1.83 16.67 8.63
C LEU A 116 -2.44 16.52 10.03
N MET A 117 -1.87 17.19 11.04
CA MET A 117 -2.45 17.28 12.39
C MET A 117 -3.80 18.00 12.35
N LEU A 118 -3.90 19.10 11.60
CA LEU A 118 -5.17 19.82 11.44
C LEU A 118 -6.20 18.95 10.71
N ALA A 119 -5.80 18.22 9.67
CA ALA A 119 -6.68 17.24 9.01
C ALA A 119 -7.13 16.13 9.97
N ALA A 120 -6.24 15.65 10.86
CA ALA A 120 -6.58 14.66 11.88
C ALA A 120 -7.58 15.19 12.90
N VAL A 121 -7.35 16.39 13.42
CA VAL A 121 -8.24 17.07 14.39
C VAL A 121 -9.60 17.37 13.75
N LEU A 122 -9.62 17.83 12.50
CA LEU A 122 -10.86 18.06 11.76
C LEU A 122 -11.63 16.76 11.55
N SER A 123 -10.95 15.69 11.13
CA SER A 123 -11.55 14.36 10.96
C SER A 123 -12.09 13.83 12.29
N LEU A 124 -11.35 13.99 13.37
CA LEU A 124 -11.79 13.61 14.73
C LEU A 124 -13.04 14.38 15.15
N PHE A 125 -13.04 15.69 14.93
CA PHE A 125 -14.15 16.56 15.30
C PHE A 125 -15.42 16.16 14.53
N ILE A 126 -15.32 15.95 13.21
CA ILE A 126 -16.42 15.47 12.38
C ILE A 126 -16.89 14.09 12.87
N PHE A 127 -15.96 13.17 13.13
CA PHE A 127 -16.28 11.81 13.59
C PHE A 127 -17.07 11.84 14.90
N ILE A 128 -16.61 12.58 15.91
CA ILE A 128 -17.28 12.70 17.22
C ILE A 128 -18.64 13.39 17.07
N THR A 129 -18.70 14.48 16.31
CA THR A 129 -19.95 15.25 16.11
C THR A 129 -21.02 14.38 15.44
N LEU A 130 -20.62 13.61 14.43
CA LEU A 130 -21.51 12.71 13.70
C LEU A 130 -21.92 11.52 14.55
N MET A 131 -20.99 10.92 15.31
CA MET A 131 -21.27 9.83 16.26
C MET A 131 -22.29 10.24 17.33
N ALA A 132 -22.28 11.50 17.76
CA ALA A 132 -23.24 12.04 18.72
C ALA A 132 -24.58 12.45 18.06
N SER A 133 -24.65 12.49 16.74
CA SER A 133 -25.83 12.97 16.01
C SER A 133 -26.93 11.90 15.91
N PRO A 134 -28.21 12.29 15.79
CA PRO A 134 -29.31 11.33 15.60
C PRO A 134 -29.23 10.57 14.26
N PHE A 135 -28.42 11.05 13.31
CA PHE A 135 -28.21 10.40 12.02
C PHE A 135 -27.43 9.10 12.14
N ILE A 136 -26.64 8.93 13.21
CA ILE A 136 -25.77 7.78 13.45
C ILE A 136 -26.16 7.16 14.80
N SER A 137 -27.30 6.50 14.79
CA SER A 137 -27.75 5.67 15.93
C SER A 137 -27.20 4.25 15.80
N GLY A 138 -26.93 3.56 16.91
CA GLY A 138 -26.33 2.21 16.92
C GLY A 138 -27.08 1.16 16.06
N SER A 139 -28.40 1.28 15.94
CA SER A 139 -29.22 0.44 15.06
C SER A 139 -29.04 0.76 13.56
N LYS A 140 -28.82 2.03 13.23
CA LYS A 140 -28.62 2.53 11.85
C LYS A 140 -27.23 2.27 11.30
N LEU A 141 -26.24 2.08 12.17
CA LEU A 141 -24.86 1.71 11.80
C LEU A 141 -24.75 0.27 11.27
N ALA A 142 -25.56 -0.63 11.82
CA ALA A 142 -25.63 -2.03 11.39
C ALA A 142 -26.44 -2.21 10.09
N GLU A 143 -27.24 -1.21 9.74
CA GLU A 143 -28.01 -1.19 8.50
C GLU A 143 -27.11 -0.84 7.32
N ASP A 144 -27.41 -1.38 6.14
CA ASP A 144 -26.55 -1.16 4.99
C ASP A 144 -26.51 0.32 4.57
N VAL A 145 -25.34 0.79 4.13
CA VAL A 145 -25.16 2.19 3.71
C VAL A 145 -25.95 2.48 2.44
N LEU A 146 -26.11 1.46 1.60
CA LEU A 146 -26.78 1.54 0.31
C LEU A 146 -28.31 1.52 0.42
N THR A 147 -28.87 1.17 1.58
CA THR A 147 -30.32 1.12 1.80
C THR A 147 -30.87 2.38 2.47
N ALA A 148 -30.01 3.31 2.88
CA ALA A 148 -30.41 4.58 3.47
C ALA A 148 -30.70 5.62 2.38
N ASP A 149 -31.76 6.41 2.54
CA ASP A 149 -32.14 7.45 1.60
C ASP A 149 -31.78 8.86 2.11
N GLY A 150 -31.38 9.73 1.17
CA GLY A 150 -31.23 11.16 1.40
C GLY A 150 -30.10 11.56 2.34
N ILE A 151 -30.38 12.48 3.27
CA ILE A 151 -29.38 13.12 4.13
C ILE A 151 -28.71 12.12 5.10
N GLU A 152 -29.42 11.05 5.50
CA GLU A 152 -28.87 10.04 6.42
C GLU A 152 -27.73 9.27 5.76
N GLN A 153 -27.85 8.95 4.47
CA GLN A 153 -26.79 8.27 3.72
C GLN A 153 -25.54 9.14 3.62
N LEU A 154 -25.71 10.43 3.31
CA LEU A 154 -24.60 11.38 3.26
C LEU A 154 -23.91 11.49 4.62
N ALA A 155 -24.66 11.58 5.72
CA ALA A 155 -24.10 11.63 7.07
C ALA A 155 -23.30 10.37 7.40
N ARG A 156 -23.80 9.18 7.05
CA ARG A 156 -23.07 7.90 7.22
C ARG A 156 -21.78 7.87 6.39
N LEU A 157 -21.80 8.35 5.14
CA LEU A 157 -20.61 8.41 4.29
C LEU A 157 -19.57 9.39 4.85
N ILE A 158 -19.98 10.59 5.28
CA ILE A 158 -19.06 11.56 5.90
C ILE A 158 -18.48 10.98 7.19
N PHE A 159 -19.26 10.22 7.95
CA PHE A 159 -18.78 9.53 9.14
C PHE A 159 -17.70 8.51 8.80
N TYR A 160 -17.88 7.65 7.80
CA TYR A 160 -16.83 6.70 7.39
C TYR A 160 -15.63 7.40 6.75
N VAL A 161 -15.83 8.47 5.99
CA VAL A 161 -14.72 9.30 5.47
C VAL A 161 -13.92 9.93 6.60
N SER A 162 -14.57 10.40 7.66
CA SER A 162 -13.88 10.95 8.83
C SER A 162 -13.10 9.88 9.60
N ALA A 163 -13.66 8.66 9.71
CA ALA A 163 -12.98 7.51 10.29
C ALA A 163 -11.75 7.09 9.46
N ALA A 164 -11.89 7.02 8.13
CA ALA A 164 -10.79 6.75 7.22
C ALA A 164 -9.73 7.87 7.25
N GLY A 165 -10.17 9.13 7.35
CA GLY A 165 -9.30 10.30 7.52
C GLY A 165 -8.45 10.22 8.78
N LEU A 166 -8.99 9.74 9.90
CA LEU A 166 -8.22 9.49 11.13
C LEU A 166 -7.10 8.47 10.89
N GLY A 167 -7.42 7.33 10.28
CA GLY A 167 -6.43 6.30 9.94
C GLY A 167 -5.34 6.82 8.99
N ALA A 168 -5.76 7.52 7.94
CA ALA A 168 -4.86 8.09 6.93
C ALA A 168 -3.95 9.17 7.50
N SER A 169 -4.48 10.04 8.36
CA SER A 169 -3.71 11.04 9.09
C SER A 169 -2.66 10.37 9.97
N PHE A 170 -3.01 9.30 10.69
CA PHE A 170 -2.09 8.60 11.56
C PHE A 170 -0.90 8.01 10.78
N THR A 171 -1.14 7.37 9.64
CA THR A 171 -0.06 6.83 8.79
C THR A 171 0.81 7.93 8.20
N ALA A 172 0.21 9.00 7.69
CA ALA A 172 0.94 10.12 7.10
C ALA A 172 1.80 10.85 8.14
N LEU A 173 1.25 11.09 9.34
CA LEU A 173 1.95 11.71 10.47
C LEU A 173 3.07 10.81 10.99
N TYR A 174 2.82 9.52 11.19
CA TYR A 174 3.85 8.59 11.66
C TYR A 174 5.02 8.50 10.67
N THR A 175 4.70 8.44 9.38
CA THR A 175 5.69 8.42 8.29
C THR A 175 6.50 9.72 8.27
N ALA A 176 5.83 10.89 8.28
CA ALA A 176 6.50 12.18 8.28
C ALA A 176 7.38 12.36 9.53
N ASN A 177 6.88 11.98 10.71
CA ASN A 177 7.64 12.05 11.95
C ASN A 177 8.89 11.16 11.93
N ALA A 178 8.82 9.97 11.32
CA ALA A 178 9.97 9.10 11.15
C ALA A 178 11.05 9.73 10.27
N TYR A 179 10.68 10.38 9.16
CA TYR A 179 11.63 11.09 8.29
C TYR A 179 12.23 12.34 8.96
N ILE A 180 11.43 13.10 9.70
CA ILE A 180 11.90 14.28 10.45
C ILE A 180 12.86 13.86 11.56
N SER A 181 12.52 12.81 12.32
CA SER A 181 13.36 12.29 13.41
C SER A 181 14.72 11.79 12.90
N LYS A 182 14.75 11.27 11.67
CA LYS A 182 15.98 10.81 10.98
C LYS A 182 16.72 11.93 10.25
N GLY A 183 16.16 13.14 10.16
CA GLY A 183 16.75 14.25 9.41
C GLY A 183 16.77 14.04 7.88
N THR A 184 15.93 13.14 7.36
CA THR A 184 15.84 12.79 5.93
C THR A 184 14.54 13.27 5.28
N TYR A 185 13.81 14.17 5.95
CA TYR A 185 12.59 14.79 5.44
C TYR A 185 12.88 15.67 4.22
N ASP A 186 12.39 15.26 3.06
CA ASP A 186 12.46 16.06 1.84
C ASP A 186 11.15 16.87 1.60
N PRO A 187 11.21 18.20 1.62
CA PRO A 187 10.07 19.07 1.32
C PRO A 187 9.56 18.92 -0.13
N CYS A 188 10.40 18.53 -1.08
CA CYS A 188 9.95 18.36 -2.48
C CYS A 188 8.89 17.26 -2.62
N HIS A 189 8.84 16.34 -1.67
CA HIS A 189 7.88 15.24 -1.64
C HIS A 189 6.59 15.55 -0.87
N GLN A 190 6.29 16.82 -0.51
CA GLN A 190 5.04 17.17 0.21
C GLN A 190 3.79 16.59 -0.47
N SER A 191 3.73 16.65 -1.81
CA SER A 191 2.63 16.09 -2.60
C SER A 191 2.45 14.58 -2.38
N SER A 192 3.55 13.83 -2.22
CA SER A 192 3.50 12.38 -2.00
C SER A 192 2.83 12.02 -0.67
N TYR A 193 2.97 12.84 0.37
CA TYR A 193 2.28 12.61 1.64
C TYR A 193 0.77 12.84 1.52
N TRP A 194 0.36 13.89 0.79
CA TRP A 194 -1.05 14.15 0.51
C TRP A 194 -1.69 13.08 -0.38
N ILE A 195 -0.95 12.56 -1.37
CA ILE A 195 -1.40 11.44 -2.20
C ILE A 195 -1.64 10.20 -1.33
N ARG A 196 -0.70 9.87 -0.43
CA ARG A 196 -0.85 8.74 0.50
C ARG A 196 -2.04 8.93 1.44
N PHE A 197 -2.23 10.14 1.96
CA PHE A 197 -3.38 10.48 2.80
C PHE A 197 -4.71 10.28 2.05
N LEU A 198 -4.82 10.80 0.83
CA LEU A 198 -6.03 10.64 0.01
C LEU A 198 -6.29 9.17 -0.33
N LEU A 199 -5.23 8.43 -0.68
CA LEU A 199 -5.33 7.00 -0.99
C LEU A 199 -5.82 6.20 0.23
N GLY A 200 -5.35 6.56 1.43
CA GLY A 200 -5.86 6.00 2.69
C GLY A 200 -7.35 6.27 2.89
N ILE A 201 -7.81 7.51 2.68
CA ILE A 201 -9.25 7.83 2.79
C ILE A 201 -10.08 6.96 1.84
N ILE A 202 -9.67 6.84 0.58
CA ILE A 202 -10.35 6.02 -0.43
C ILE A 202 -10.35 4.55 0.01
N ALA A 203 -9.21 4.04 0.47
CA ALA A 203 -9.08 2.67 0.93
C ALA A 203 -9.97 2.34 2.13
N GLY A 204 -9.99 3.21 3.14
CA GLY A 204 -10.86 3.08 4.31
C GLY A 204 -12.34 3.13 3.93
N LEU A 205 -12.74 4.08 3.09
CA LEU A 205 -14.12 4.18 2.63
C LEU A 205 -14.55 2.91 1.88
N LEU A 206 -13.76 2.47 0.90
CA LEU A 206 -14.06 1.26 0.14
C LEU A 206 -14.13 0.02 1.03
N LEU A 207 -13.21 -0.14 1.97
CA LEU A 207 -13.22 -1.29 2.88
C LEU A 207 -14.47 -1.31 3.75
N SER A 208 -14.92 -0.15 4.23
CA SER A 208 -16.16 -0.03 5.02
C SER A 208 -17.44 -0.30 4.23
N LEU A 209 -17.41 -0.10 2.90
CA LEU A 209 -18.54 -0.31 2.00
C LEU A 209 -18.59 -1.74 1.44
N LEU A 210 -17.42 -2.32 1.09
CA LEU A 210 -17.33 -3.62 0.44
C LEU A 210 -17.47 -4.79 1.42
N ILE A 211 -17.02 -4.62 2.67
CA ILE A 211 -17.06 -5.69 3.66
C ILE A 211 -18.39 -5.65 4.41
N SER A 212 -19.14 -6.74 4.30
CA SER A 212 -20.36 -6.94 5.05
C SER A 212 -20.05 -7.22 6.52
N GLU A 213 -20.76 -6.55 7.43
CA GLU A 213 -20.61 -6.78 8.86
C GLU A 213 -21.00 -8.23 9.26
N LYS A 214 -21.90 -8.84 8.49
CA LYS A 214 -22.41 -10.20 8.73
C LYS A 214 -21.34 -11.28 8.65
N SER A 215 -20.32 -11.10 7.81
CA SER A 215 -19.24 -12.09 7.65
C SER A 215 -18.19 -12.05 8.76
N ILE A 216 -18.19 -11.01 9.61
CA ILE A 216 -17.24 -10.82 10.71
C ILE A 216 -17.92 -11.07 12.08
N GLN A 217 -19.25 -10.93 12.15
CA GLN A 217 -20.01 -11.09 13.39
C GLN A 217 -20.11 -12.53 13.92
N GLU A 218 -19.74 -13.56 13.15
CA GLU A 218 -19.84 -14.97 13.61
C GLU A 218 -19.01 -15.26 14.88
N ASP A 219 -17.95 -14.48 15.14
CA ASP A 219 -17.01 -14.72 16.27
C ASP A 219 -17.31 -13.91 17.55
N GLY A 220 -18.37 -13.09 17.61
CA GLY A 220 -18.80 -12.40 18.84
C GLY A 220 -17.81 -11.40 19.50
N MET A 221 -16.64 -11.16 18.89
CA MET A 221 -15.55 -10.36 19.45
C MET A 221 -15.83 -8.84 19.46
N LEU A 222 -16.70 -8.35 18.58
CA LEU A 222 -16.98 -6.92 18.40
C LEU A 222 -18.48 -6.64 18.44
N SER A 223 -18.87 -5.55 19.11
CA SER A 223 -20.28 -5.14 19.19
C SER A 223 -20.80 -4.65 17.83
N LYS A 224 -22.09 -4.90 17.58
CA LYS A 224 -22.79 -4.47 16.36
C LYS A 224 -22.62 -2.96 16.11
N GLY A 225 -22.25 -2.59 14.89
CA GLY A 225 -22.08 -1.21 14.43
C GLY A 225 -20.67 -0.63 14.57
N ILE A 226 -19.73 -1.30 15.26
CA ILE A 226 -18.33 -0.82 15.41
C ILE A 226 -17.43 -1.29 14.26
N ILE A 227 -17.76 -2.42 13.64
CA ILE A 227 -16.90 -3.07 12.65
C ILE A 227 -16.66 -2.18 11.43
N ARG A 228 -17.69 -1.51 10.89
CA ARG A 228 -17.54 -0.64 9.71
C ARG A 228 -16.67 0.60 9.95
N PRO A 229 -16.86 1.38 11.03
CA PRO A 229 -15.93 2.45 11.40
C PRO A 229 -14.51 1.94 11.63
N LEU A 230 -14.35 0.76 12.26
CA LEU A 230 -13.04 0.17 12.47
C LEU A 230 -12.35 -0.20 11.15
N LEU A 231 -13.08 -0.79 10.20
CA LEU A 231 -12.59 -1.07 8.85
C LEU A 231 -12.22 0.21 8.11
N ALA A 232 -13.00 1.28 8.27
CA ALA A 232 -12.65 2.57 7.70
C ALA A 232 -11.33 3.10 8.27
N ILE A 233 -11.12 3.03 9.59
CA ILE A 233 -9.86 3.42 10.24
C ILE A 233 -8.70 2.54 9.75
N LEU A 234 -8.89 1.22 9.70
CA LEU A 234 -7.86 0.26 9.28
C LEU A 234 -7.46 0.46 7.81
N GLY A 235 -8.42 0.61 6.90
CA GLY A 235 -8.13 0.91 5.49
C GLY A 235 -7.55 2.32 5.29
N GLY A 236 -7.97 3.27 6.13
CA GLY A 236 -7.34 4.59 6.25
C GLY A 236 -5.86 4.49 6.58
N PHE A 237 -5.53 3.65 7.56
CA PHE A 237 -4.17 3.43 8.02
C PHE A 237 -3.32 2.67 6.98
N SER A 238 -3.91 1.71 6.26
CA SER A 238 -3.18 0.89 5.28
C SER A 238 -3.96 0.72 3.99
N ALA A 239 -3.50 1.43 2.95
CA ALA A 239 -3.98 1.22 1.58
C ALA A 239 -3.64 -0.19 1.06
N ASP A 240 -2.57 -0.81 1.58
CA ASP A 240 -2.20 -2.19 1.23
C ASP A 240 -3.28 -3.19 1.63
N LEU A 241 -4.02 -2.95 2.73
CA LEU A 241 -5.15 -3.81 3.11
C LEU A 241 -6.23 -3.86 2.03
N LEU A 242 -6.58 -2.71 1.43
CA LEU A 242 -7.54 -2.69 0.32
C LEU A 242 -7.01 -3.47 -0.88
N TYR A 243 -5.74 -3.28 -1.23
CA TYR A 243 -5.11 -4.00 -2.34
C TYR A 243 -5.14 -5.52 -2.10
N THR A 244 -4.75 -5.99 -0.92
CA THR A 244 -4.82 -7.41 -0.55
C THR A 244 -6.25 -7.93 -0.60
N PHE A 245 -7.23 -7.17 -0.12
CA PHE A 245 -8.64 -7.56 -0.18
C PHE A 245 -9.14 -7.69 -1.62
N LEU A 246 -8.85 -6.71 -2.49
CA LEU A 246 -9.24 -6.73 -3.90
C LEU A 246 -8.58 -7.91 -4.63
N ASN A 247 -7.29 -8.14 -4.39
CA ASN A 247 -6.60 -9.28 -5.00
C ASN A 247 -7.20 -10.61 -4.57
N ARG A 248 -7.49 -10.79 -3.27
CA ARG A 248 -8.14 -12.00 -2.78
C ARG A 248 -9.53 -12.21 -3.40
N MET A 249 -10.29 -11.13 -3.58
CA MET A 249 -11.58 -11.19 -4.30
C MET A 249 -11.37 -11.63 -5.75
N VAL A 250 -10.43 -11.01 -6.47
CA VAL A 250 -10.10 -11.37 -7.86
C VAL A 250 -9.66 -12.84 -7.95
N GLU A 251 -8.81 -13.31 -7.06
CA GLU A 251 -8.37 -14.71 -6.99
C GLU A 251 -9.53 -15.67 -6.71
N THR A 252 -10.45 -15.28 -5.82
CA THR A 252 -11.65 -16.08 -5.53
C THR A 252 -12.57 -16.14 -6.74
N PHE A 253 -12.83 -15.01 -7.41
CA PHE A 253 -13.59 -14.97 -8.66
C PHE A 253 -12.92 -15.81 -9.75
N LYS A 254 -11.60 -15.68 -9.90
CA LYS A 254 -10.81 -16.48 -10.84
C LYS A 254 -10.96 -17.97 -10.54
N SER A 255 -10.86 -18.38 -9.27
CA SER A 255 -11.06 -19.77 -8.85
C SER A 255 -12.48 -20.29 -9.14
N LEU A 256 -13.52 -19.46 -8.97
CA LEU A 256 -14.89 -19.84 -9.33
C LEU A 256 -15.06 -20.08 -10.84
N PHE A 257 -14.43 -19.26 -11.68
CA PHE A 257 -14.48 -19.38 -13.15
C PHE A 257 -13.55 -20.48 -13.72
N GLU A 258 -12.36 -20.65 -13.15
CA GLU A 258 -11.41 -21.69 -13.55
C GLU A 258 -11.85 -23.07 -13.04
N GLY A 259 -12.39 -23.13 -11.82
CA GLY A 259 -12.92 -24.35 -11.22
C GLY A 259 -14.06 -24.98 -12.05
N SER A 260 -14.93 -24.17 -12.66
CA SER A 260 -15.98 -24.70 -13.55
C SER A 260 -15.42 -25.30 -14.85
N SER A 261 -14.35 -24.74 -15.38
CA SER A 261 -13.74 -25.20 -16.63
C SER A 261 -12.87 -26.44 -16.41
N GLN A 262 -12.06 -26.45 -15.35
CA GLN A 262 -11.17 -27.56 -15.03
C GLN A 262 -11.95 -28.81 -14.58
N ASN A 263 -12.99 -28.63 -13.75
CA ASN A 263 -13.84 -29.74 -13.32
C ASN A 263 -14.59 -30.40 -14.50
N MET A 264 -14.99 -29.61 -15.51
CA MET A 264 -15.64 -30.14 -16.71
C MET A 264 -14.65 -30.90 -17.61
N LEU A 265 -13.40 -30.45 -17.70
CA LEU A 265 -12.34 -31.14 -18.43
C LEU A 265 -11.95 -32.45 -17.74
N ASP A 266 -11.79 -32.45 -16.43
CA ASP A 266 -11.45 -33.64 -15.64
C ASP A 266 -12.61 -34.64 -15.63
N ALA A 267 -13.86 -34.18 -15.52
CA ALA A 267 -15.04 -35.04 -15.64
C ALA A 267 -15.13 -35.68 -17.04
N LYS A 268 -14.89 -34.92 -18.11
CA LYS A 268 -14.91 -35.44 -19.49
C LYS A 268 -13.73 -36.38 -19.78
N ALA A 269 -12.56 -36.12 -19.20
CA ALA A 269 -11.41 -37.01 -19.30
C ALA A 269 -11.60 -38.31 -18.50
N GLN A 270 -12.31 -38.26 -17.38
CA GLN A 270 -12.64 -39.44 -16.59
C GLN A 270 -13.76 -40.26 -17.25
N GLU A 271 -14.77 -39.61 -17.83
CA GLU A 271 -15.82 -40.27 -18.61
C GLU A 271 -15.24 -40.97 -19.85
N SER A 272 -14.30 -40.32 -20.58
CA SER A 272 -13.66 -40.94 -21.74
C SER A 272 -12.78 -42.15 -21.34
N LYS A 273 -12.06 -42.06 -20.23
CA LYS A 273 -11.29 -43.19 -19.68
C LYS A 273 -12.21 -44.34 -19.23
N ALA A 274 -13.33 -44.04 -18.58
CA ALA A 274 -14.31 -45.05 -18.17
C ALA A 274 -14.91 -45.76 -19.39
N LYS A 275 -15.28 -45.01 -20.43
CA LYS A 275 -15.77 -45.57 -21.70
C LYS A 275 -14.73 -46.46 -22.39
N LEU A 276 -13.46 -46.08 -22.39
CA LEU A 276 -12.39 -46.91 -22.94
C LEU A 276 -12.21 -48.22 -22.15
N ALA A 277 -12.28 -48.17 -20.82
CA ALA A 277 -12.20 -49.36 -19.99
C ALA A 277 -13.41 -50.29 -20.21
N GLU A 278 -14.61 -49.74 -20.38
CA GLU A 278 -15.82 -50.51 -20.69
C GLU A 278 -15.70 -51.22 -22.04
N LEU A 279 -15.23 -50.54 -23.09
CA LEU A 279 -14.97 -51.13 -24.41
C LEU A 279 -13.90 -52.24 -24.39
N GLU A 280 -12.94 -52.18 -23.47
CA GLU A 280 -11.96 -53.27 -23.30
C GLU A 280 -12.56 -54.48 -22.60
N VAL A 281 -13.41 -54.27 -21.59
CA VAL A 281 -14.12 -55.35 -20.90
C VAL A 281 -15.09 -56.05 -21.85
N GLU A 282 -15.85 -55.28 -22.63
CA GLU A 282 -16.76 -55.80 -23.64
C GLU A 282 -16.01 -56.63 -24.70
N ARG A 283 -14.89 -56.10 -25.22
CA ARG A 283 -14.04 -56.85 -26.17
C ARG A 283 -13.49 -58.15 -25.58
N LYS A 284 -13.01 -58.13 -24.33
CA LYS A 284 -12.53 -59.35 -23.66
C LYS A 284 -13.64 -60.37 -23.46
N MET A 285 -14.84 -59.92 -23.07
CA MET A 285 -16.00 -60.78 -22.90
C MET A 285 -16.41 -61.44 -24.21
N HIS A 286 -16.45 -60.68 -25.31
CA HIS A 286 -16.76 -61.23 -26.64
C HIS A 286 -15.71 -62.25 -27.09
N LEU A 287 -14.43 -62.01 -26.81
CA LEU A 287 -13.36 -62.99 -27.09
C LEU A 287 -13.51 -64.26 -26.25
N THR A 288 -13.82 -64.12 -24.96
CA THR A 288 -14.06 -65.28 -24.09
C THR A 288 -15.28 -66.09 -24.53
N GLN A 289 -16.36 -65.43 -24.96
CA GLN A 289 -17.54 -66.12 -25.50
C GLN A 289 -17.21 -66.89 -26.77
N ASN A 290 -16.47 -66.28 -27.70
CA ASN A 290 -16.03 -66.96 -28.93
C ASN A 290 -15.12 -68.17 -28.63
N LEU A 291 -14.22 -68.05 -27.65
CA LEU A 291 -13.35 -69.17 -27.24
C LEU A 291 -14.14 -70.30 -26.58
N ILE A 292 -15.16 -69.99 -25.76
CA ILE A 292 -16.03 -71.00 -25.15
C ILE A 292 -16.87 -71.71 -26.22
N GLN A 293 -17.44 -70.98 -27.18
CA GLN A 293 -18.16 -71.57 -28.31
C GLN A 293 -17.26 -72.49 -29.13
N MET A 294 -16.03 -72.07 -29.39
CA MET A 294 -15.03 -72.89 -30.08
C MET A 294 -14.69 -74.16 -29.27
N GLN A 295 -14.51 -74.05 -27.94
CA GLN A 295 -14.28 -75.22 -27.09
C GLN A 295 -15.45 -76.21 -27.13
N GLN A 296 -16.69 -75.72 -27.13
CA GLN A 296 -17.89 -76.56 -27.22
C GLN A 296 -18.00 -77.24 -28.59
N GLN A 297 -17.64 -76.55 -29.68
CA GLN A 297 -17.64 -77.13 -31.04
C GLN A 297 -16.52 -78.15 -31.23
N ILE A 298 -15.32 -77.91 -30.70
CA ILE A 298 -14.20 -78.87 -30.71
C ILE A 298 -14.56 -80.14 -29.91
N ALA A 299 -15.39 -80.03 -28.87
CA ALA A 299 -15.89 -81.18 -28.13
C ALA A 299 -16.99 -81.96 -28.86
N ALA A 300 -17.59 -81.38 -29.91
CA ALA A 300 -18.71 -81.95 -30.66
C ALA A 300 -18.31 -82.50 -32.06
N GLU A 301 -17.26 -81.96 -32.71
CA GLU A 301 -16.84 -82.37 -34.07
C GLU A 301 -15.32 -82.59 -34.20
N THR A 302 -14.95 -83.76 -34.74
CA THR A 302 -13.57 -84.28 -34.84
C THR A 302 -12.99 -84.08 -36.25
N ASP A 303 -12.96 -82.85 -36.78
CA ASP A 303 -12.30 -82.57 -38.07
C ASP A 303 -11.25 -81.42 -37.98
N PRO A 304 -9.94 -81.72 -38.03
CA PRO A 304 -8.87 -80.74 -37.78
C PRO A 304 -8.74 -79.57 -38.77
N GLU A 305 -9.30 -79.69 -39.97
CA GLU A 305 -9.16 -78.68 -41.03
C GLU A 305 -10.19 -77.54 -40.94
N GLN A 306 -11.40 -77.81 -40.45
CA GLN A 306 -12.43 -76.76 -40.23
C GLN A 306 -12.06 -75.82 -39.06
N ILE A 307 -11.41 -76.37 -38.03
CA ILE A 307 -10.91 -75.61 -36.87
C ILE A 307 -9.85 -74.59 -37.30
N LYS A 308 -8.97 -74.94 -38.26
CA LYS A 308 -7.95 -74.02 -38.77
C LYS A 308 -8.53 -72.88 -39.61
N GLN A 309 -9.56 -73.15 -40.40
CA GLN A 309 -10.21 -72.10 -41.21
C GLN A 309 -10.90 -71.06 -40.33
N GLN A 310 -11.64 -71.48 -39.31
CA GLN A 310 -12.29 -70.55 -38.38
C GLN A 310 -11.30 -69.77 -37.50
N LEU A 311 -10.19 -70.40 -37.08
CA LEU A 311 -9.12 -69.70 -36.35
C LEU A 311 -8.51 -68.57 -37.21
N ASN A 312 -8.33 -68.81 -38.51
CA ASN A 312 -7.85 -67.79 -39.45
C ASN A 312 -8.85 -66.64 -39.65
N GLU A 313 -10.15 -66.93 -39.63
CA GLU A 313 -11.21 -65.92 -39.76
C GLU A 313 -11.28 -65.00 -38.53
N ILE A 314 -11.14 -65.58 -37.32
CA ILE A 314 -11.05 -64.81 -36.07
C ILE A 314 -9.75 -63.98 -36.01
N LEU A 315 -8.61 -64.55 -36.44
CA LEU A 315 -7.34 -63.82 -36.55
C LEU A 315 -7.41 -62.68 -37.57
N GLN A 316 -8.11 -62.86 -38.69
CA GLN A 316 -8.33 -61.79 -39.66
C GLN A 316 -9.18 -60.64 -39.08
N ASN A 317 -10.26 -60.96 -38.38
CA ASN A 317 -11.10 -59.95 -37.72
C ASN A 317 -10.33 -59.18 -36.62
N LEU A 318 -9.43 -59.82 -35.89
CA LEU A 318 -8.57 -59.16 -34.91
C LEU A 318 -7.50 -58.25 -35.54
N MET A 319 -7.01 -58.58 -36.74
CA MET A 319 -6.03 -57.76 -37.45
C MET A 319 -6.63 -56.59 -38.22
N GLN A 320 -7.91 -56.65 -38.61
CA GLN A 320 -8.62 -55.55 -39.27
C GLN A 320 -9.12 -54.46 -38.30
N SER A 321 -9.13 -54.73 -36.98
CA SER A 321 -9.53 -53.80 -35.92
C SER A 321 -8.37 -52.91 -35.41
N LYS A 322 -7.39 -52.58 -36.26
CA LYS A 322 -6.25 -51.72 -35.91
C LYS A 322 -6.38 -50.33 -36.50
#